data_AF-A0A3N0YW04-F1
#
_entry.id   AF-A0A3N0YW04-F1
#
_cell.length_a   1.000
_cell.length_b   1.000
_cell.length_c   1.000
_cell.angle_alpha   90.00
_cell.angle_beta   90.00
_cell.angle_gamma   90.00
#
_symmetry.space_group_name_H-M   'P 1'
#
loop_
_entity.id
_entity.type
_entity.pdbx_description
1 polymer ?
#
loop_
_entity_poly.entity_id
_entity_poly.type
_entity_poly.pdbx_seq_one_letter_code
_entity_poly.pdbx_strand_id
1 'polypeptide(L)'
;MNLRDAETGKVLWQGTEDLSLPGVEHEARVPKKILKCKAVSRELNFSSVEKLEKFRLEQKVFFKGQCLEEWFFEFGFVIPNSTNTWQSLIEAAPESQMMPANVLTGNVVIETKFFDDDLHVSTSRRFIQHLRDLAGRMSSGSRGAGLGLKLLIGAGALAYGVKEATYTVEGGQRAIVFNRIGGMQMDTVLAEGLHFRLPWFQYPIIYDIRAKPRKISSLTGSKDLQMVNIALRVLSRPVASNLPVLYQQLGKDYDERVLPSIVNEVLKSVVAKFNASQLITQRAQVSLLIRRELFERAKDFNIILDDVAVTELSFSKEYTAAVEAKQVAQQEAQRAQFFVEKAKQDQRQKIIQAEGEAQAAKMLGEAVTKNPGYLKLRRIRAAQNIAKTVAASQNKVYLSSDSLVLNLQDDSFDKSHVLPMLVLCLGAHIGSLIAEGLGTAKAPHPSSLWVINVSKGPHNCSAQLPSPLPSLSLFSLSTLPPLHSHFVPPAFLIVCTHQ
;
A
#
# COMPACT_ATOMS: atom_id res chain seq x y z
N MET A 1 38.08 13.62 -31.39
CA MET A 1 37.12 14.07 -30.35
C MET A 1 37.38 15.54 -30.03
N ASN A 2 36.33 16.36 -29.96
CA ASN A 2 36.40 17.77 -29.58
C ASN A 2 35.60 17.99 -28.29
N LEU A 3 36.03 18.95 -27.47
CA LEU A 3 35.29 19.49 -26.34
C LEU A 3 35.14 21.01 -26.54
N ARG A 4 33.91 21.49 -26.47
CA ARG A 4 33.53 22.90 -26.62
C ARG A 4 32.78 23.36 -25.38
N ASP A 5 32.94 24.61 -25.03
CA ASP A 5 32.03 25.28 -24.11
C ASP A 5 30.64 25.36 -24.75
N ALA A 6 29.60 24.90 -24.05
CA ALA A 6 28.24 24.86 -24.60
C ALA A 6 27.61 26.24 -24.77
N GLU A 7 28.00 27.22 -23.94
CA GLU A 7 27.45 28.58 -23.98
C GLU A 7 28.16 29.45 -25.02
N THR A 8 29.49 29.34 -25.13
CA THR A 8 30.28 30.18 -26.05
C THR A 8 30.66 29.51 -27.38
N GLY A 9 30.39 28.21 -27.55
CA GLY A 9 30.77 27.41 -28.72
C GLY A 9 32.28 27.22 -28.91
N LYS A 10 33.10 27.80 -28.01
CA LYS A 10 34.55 27.85 -28.12
C LYS A 10 35.17 26.47 -27.87
N VAL A 11 36.06 26.04 -28.77
CA VAL A 11 36.85 24.83 -28.58
C VAL A 11 37.75 24.99 -27.35
N LEU A 12 37.56 24.11 -26.37
CA LEU A 12 38.36 24.01 -25.16
C LEU A 12 39.48 23.00 -25.32
N TRP A 13 39.22 21.89 -26.01
CA TRP A 13 40.18 20.82 -26.25
C TRP A 13 39.83 20.04 -27.52
N GLN A 14 40.85 19.54 -28.21
CA GLN A 14 40.72 18.73 -29.40
C GLN A 14 41.81 17.65 -29.39
N GLY A 15 41.43 16.42 -29.70
CA GLY A 15 42.35 15.29 -29.84
C GLY A 15 41.96 14.41 -31.02
N THR A 16 42.95 14.01 -31.81
CA THR A 16 42.82 13.15 -33.00
C THR A 16 43.16 11.68 -32.72
N GLU A 17 43.65 11.37 -31.51
CA GLU A 17 44.01 10.02 -31.08
C GLU A 17 42.77 9.15 -30.80
N ASP A 18 42.89 7.85 -31.05
CA ASP A 18 41.84 6.89 -30.74
C ASP A 18 41.86 6.46 -29.27
N LEU A 19 41.09 7.21 -28.49
CA LEU A 19 40.91 7.00 -27.04
C LEU A 19 39.88 5.90 -26.72
N SER A 20 39.54 5.02 -27.67
CA SER A 20 38.67 3.85 -27.47
C SER A 20 39.42 2.53 -27.27
N LEU A 21 40.71 2.49 -27.61
CA LEU A 21 41.55 1.29 -27.53
C LEU A 21 41.61 0.74 -26.08
N PRO A 22 41.22 -0.53 -25.84
CA PRO A 22 41.26 -1.14 -24.52
C PRO A 22 42.69 -1.54 -24.12
N GLY A 23 42.95 -1.63 -22.81
CA GLY A 23 44.23 -2.09 -22.26
C GLY A 23 45.37 -1.06 -22.25
N VAL A 24 45.17 0.11 -22.88
CA VAL A 24 46.10 1.25 -22.83
C VAL A 24 45.47 2.37 -22.00
N GLU A 25 46.24 2.98 -21.10
CA GLU A 25 45.82 4.19 -20.38
C GLU A 25 46.17 5.43 -21.22
N HIS A 26 45.15 6.22 -21.58
CA HIS A 26 45.33 7.37 -22.47
C HIS A 26 45.39 8.70 -21.70
N GLU A 27 46.38 9.55 -21.94
CA GLU A 27 46.50 10.87 -21.29
C GLU A 27 45.68 11.97 -22.02
N ALA A 28 44.70 12.56 -21.35
CA ALA A 28 43.93 13.70 -21.86
C ALA A 28 44.33 15.01 -21.16
N ARG A 29 45.04 15.89 -21.87
CA ARG A 29 45.54 17.17 -21.34
C ARG A 29 44.55 18.33 -21.55
N VAL A 30 43.55 18.41 -20.67
CA VAL A 30 42.43 19.37 -20.78
C VAL A 30 42.72 20.67 -20.01
N PRO A 31 42.44 21.88 -20.55
CA PRO A 31 42.72 23.12 -19.83
C PRO A 31 41.80 23.33 -18.62
N LYS A 32 42.34 23.89 -17.53
CA LYS A 32 41.60 24.16 -16.27
C LYS A 32 40.32 25.00 -16.42
N LYS A 33 40.19 25.72 -17.54
CA LYS A 33 39.01 26.55 -17.85
C LYS A 33 37.73 25.73 -18.02
N ILE A 34 37.82 24.44 -18.36
CA ILE A 34 36.65 23.55 -18.51
C ILE A 34 35.85 23.41 -17.21
N LEU A 35 36.50 23.46 -16.05
CA LEU A 35 35.87 23.38 -14.72
C LEU A 35 35.10 24.65 -14.33
N LYS A 36 35.04 25.65 -15.22
CA LYS A 36 34.22 26.87 -15.05
C LYS A 36 33.05 26.93 -16.03
N CYS A 37 32.94 25.96 -16.95
CA CYS A 37 31.83 25.89 -17.89
C CYS A 37 30.64 25.22 -17.21
N LYS A 38 29.45 25.81 -17.32
CA LYS A 38 28.21 25.23 -16.80
C LYS A 38 27.84 23.93 -17.52
N ALA A 39 28.13 23.85 -18.82
CA ALA A 39 28.02 22.63 -19.61
C ALA A 39 29.10 22.60 -20.71
N VAL A 40 29.47 21.38 -21.13
CA VAL A 40 30.47 21.11 -22.16
C VAL A 40 29.81 20.30 -23.27
N SER A 41 29.90 20.79 -24.50
CA SER A 41 29.52 20.04 -25.70
C SER A 41 30.69 19.18 -26.17
N ARG A 42 30.46 17.87 -26.32
CA ARG A 42 31.43 16.88 -26.80
C ARG A 42 31.08 16.45 -28.22
N GLU A 43 32.04 16.49 -29.13
CA GLU A 43 31.92 15.93 -30.48
C GLU A 43 32.82 14.70 -30.61
N LEU A 44 32.23 13.53 -30.83
CA LEU A 44 32.94 12.26 -31.02
C LEU A 44 32.69 11.78 -32.46
N ASN A 45 33.75 11.77 -33.27
CA ASN A 45 33.72 11.17 -34.60
C ASN A 45 34.26 9.74 -34.50
N PHE A 46 33.52 8.77 -35.03
CA PHE A 46 33.85 7.34 -35.00
C PHE A 46 33.40 6.64 -36.29
N SER A 47 34.07 5.55 -36.62
CA SER A 47 33.70 4.67 -37.74
C SER A 47 33.42 3.26 -37.21
N SER A 48 32.42 2.59 -37.76
CA SER A 48 32.14 1.17 -37.46
C SER A 48 32.07 0.37 -38.76
N VAL A 49 32.78 -0.75 -38.82
CA VAL A 49 32.65 -1.74 -39.90
C VAL A 49 31.39 -2.58 -39.67
N GLU A 50 31.14 -2.96 -38.43
CA GLU A 50 30.00 -3.77 -38.02
C GLU A 50 28.73 -2.91 -37.86
N LYS A 51 27.57 -3.53 -38.10
CA LYS A 51 26.26 -2.95 -37.83
C LYS A 51 26.02 -3.02 -36.32
N LEU A 52 25.70 -1.89 -35.69
CA LEU A 52 25.30 -1.84 -34.28
C LEU A 52 23.82 -1.44 -34.20
N GLU A 53 23.03 -2.11 -33.38
CA GLU A 53 21.58 -1.86 -33.31
C GLU A 53 21.24 -0.73 -32.36
N LYS A 54 21.93 -0.66 -31.21
CA LYS A 54 21.71 0.32 -30.15
C LYS A 54 23.04 0.70 -29.49
N PHE A 55 23.88 1.38 -30.25
CA PHE A 55 25.17 1.87 -29.77
C PHE A 55 24.96 2.90 -28.65
N ARG A 56 25.59 2.64 -27.50
CA ARG A 56 25.53 3.50 -26.30
C ARG A 56 26.87 3.51 -25.56
N LEU A 57 27.04 4.52 -24.73
CA LEU A 57 28.28 4.82 -24.03
C LEU A 57 27.99 5.15 -22.57
N GLU A 58 28.61 4.40 -21.67
CA GLU A 58 28.62 4.68 -20.23
C GLU A 58 29.97 5.30 -19.85
N GLN A 59 29.96 6.37 -19.06
CA GLN A 59 31.17 7.02 -18.57
C GLN A 59 31.12 7.17 -17.05
N LYS A 60 32.14 6.62 -16.38
CA LYS A 60 32.32 6.75 -14.92
C LYS A 60 33.55 7.59 -14.64
N VAL A 61 33.36 8.69 -13.92
CA VAL A 61 34.43 9.60 -13.50
C VAL A 61 34.91 9.18 -12.12
N PHE A 62 36.08 8.56 -12.05
CA PHE A 62 36.72 8.16 -10.80
C PHE A 62 37.69 9.23 -10.31
N PHE A 63 37.67 9.51 -9.01
CA PHE A 63 38.69 10.27 -8.31
C PHE A 63 39.30 9.41 -7.21
N LYS A 64 40.61 9.13 -7.31
CA LYS A 64 41.33 8.25 -6.36
C LYS A 64 40.64 6.90 -6.10
N GLY A 65 39.99 6.33 -7.11
CA GLY A 65 39.26 5.06 -7.03
C GLY A 65 37.80 5.15 -6.54
N GLN A 66 37.32 6.33 -6.12
CA GLN A 66 35.90 6.56 -5.83
C GLN A 66 35.19 7.08 -7.09
N CYS A 67 34.05 6.48 -7.46
CA CYS A 67 33.20 7.02 -8.53
C CYS A 67 32.52 8.30 -8.04
N LEU A 68 32.70 9.41 -8.75
CA LEU A 68 32.06 10.70 -8.45
C LEU A 68 30.77 10.88 -9.26
N GLU A 69 30.85 10.64 -10.56
CA GLU A 69 29.76 10.84 -11.50
C GLU A 69 29.70 9.70 -12.52
N GLU A 70 28.48 9.43 -12.98
CA GLU A 70 28.17 8.41 -13.97
C GLU A 70 27.23 9.01 -15.02
N TRP A 71 27.64 8.96 -16.28
CA TRP A 71 26.94 9.55 -17.40
C TRP A 71 26.57 8.48 -18.43
N PHE A 72 25.35 8.56 -18.94
CA PHE A 72 24.78 7.66 -19.92
C PHE A 72 24.48 8.43 -21.21
N PHE A 73 25.00 7.96 -22.34
CA PHE A 73 24.76 8.56 -23.64
C PHE A 73 24.33 7.47 -24.63
N GLU A 74 23.25 7.71 -25.37
CA GLU A 74 22.76 6.81 -26.42
C GLU A 74 22.93 7.46 -27.80
N PHE A 75 23.45 6.69 -28.76
CA PHE A 75 23.51 7.08 -30.18
C PHE A 75 22.42 6.37 -30.99
N GLY A 76 22.17 5.09 -30.67
CA GLY A 76 21.20 4.24 -31.39
C GLY A 76 21.85 3.49 -32.55
N PHE A 77 21.14 3.40 -33.67
CA PHE A 77 21.52 2.55 -34.81
C PHE A 77 22.76 3.07 -35.56
N VAL A 78 23.74 2.19 -35.81
CA VAL A 78 24.95 2.49 -36.59
C VAL A 78 24.96 1.65 -37.87
N ILE A 79 25.02 2.34 -39.01
CA ILE A 79 25.12 1.72 -40.35
C ILE A 79 26.51 1.06 -40.49
N PRO A 80 26.62 -0.18 -40.99
CA PRO A 80 27.91 -0.83 -41.24
C PRO A 80 28.74 -0.05 -42.28
N ASN A 81 30.05 0.02 -42.05
CA ASN A 81 31.02 0.82 -42.82
C ASN A 81 30.72 2.33 -42.88
N SER A 82 30.01 2.87 -41.88
CA SER A 82 29.74 4.32 -41.78
C SER A 82 30.70 5.04 -40.83
N THR A 83 30.89 6.33 -41.08
CA THR A 83 31.60 7.26 -40.18
C THR A 83 30.62 8.32 -39.70
N ASN A 84 30.42 8.39 -38.38
CA ASN A 84 29.41 9.23 -37.75
C ASN A 84 30.06 10.27 -36.84
N THR A 85 29.44 11.44 -36.73
CA THR A 85 29.81 12.45 -35.73
C THR A 85 28.68 12.57 -34.72
N TRP A 86 28.96 12.21 -33.47
CA TRP A 86 28.03 12.25 -32.36
C TRP A 86 28.31 13.46 -31.48
N GLN A 87 27.31 14.32 -31.32
CA GLN A 87 27.35 15.43 -30.36
C GLN A 87 26.63 15.02 -29.07
N SER A 88 27.21 15.31 -27.92
CA SER A 88 26.62 15.06 -26.59
C SER A 88 26.84 16.27 -25.69
N LEU A 89 25.84 16.63 -24.88
CA LEU A 89 25.98 17.66 -23.85
C LEU A 89 26.34 17.00 -22.51
N ILE A 90 27.32 17.57 -21.80
CA ILE A 90 27.71 17.18 -20.45
C ILE A 90 27.43 18.37 -19.55
N GLU A 91 26.41 18.27 -18.70
CA GLU A 91 26.10 19.29 -17.69
C GLU A 91 27.01 19.09 -16.49
N ALA A 92 27.48 20.20 -15.90
CA ALA A 92 28.40 20.15 -14.78
C ALA A 92 27.65 20.26 -13.43
N ALA A 93 28.12 19.51 -12.43
CA ALA A 93 27.59 19.60 -11.06
C ALA A 93 27.66 21.05 -10.51
N PRO A 94 26.74 21.45 -9.59
CA PRO A 94 26.72 22.80 -9.04
C PRO A 94 28.06 23.17 -8.39
N GLU A 95 28.46 24.45 -8.50
CA GLU A 95 29.79 24.94 -8.10
C GLU A 95 30.20 24.60 -6.65
N SER A 96 29.23 24.42 -5.75
CA SER A 96 29.45 24.01 -4.36
C SER A 96 29.98 22.58 -4.19
N GLN A 97 29.85 21.72 -5.20
CA GLN A 97 30.31 20.33 -5.22
C GLN A 97 31.60 20.14 -6.02
N MET A 98 32.01 21.12 -6.82
CA MET A 98 33.22 21.01 -7.64
C MET A 98 34.51 21.15 -6.82
N MET A 99 35.36 20.12 -6.88
CA MET A 99 36.71 20.20 -6.32
C MET A 99 37.62 21.13 -7.14
N PRO A 100 38.52 21.89 -6.50
CA PRO A 100 39.42 22.80 -7.21
C PRO A 100 40.40 22.03 -8.11
N ALA A 101 40.69 22.58 -9.29
CA ALA A 101 41.53 21.97 -10.33
C ALA A 101 42.87 21.40 -9.84
N ASN A 102 43.46 22.00 -8.80
CA ASN A 102 44.74 21.56 -8.21
C ASN A 102 44.64 20.20 -7.47
N VAL A 103 43.44 19.81 -7.04
CA VAL A 103 43.16 18.50 -6.41
C VAL A 103 42.84 17.45 -7.47
N LEU A 104 42.08 17.83 -8.51
CA LEU A 104 41.68 16.95 -9.61
C LEU A 104 42.84 16.55 -10.54
N THR A 105 43.83 17.42 -10.72
CA THR A 105 44.97 17.19 -11.63
C THR A 105 45.68 15.87 -11.32
N GLY A 106 45.71 14.93 -12.28
CA GLY A 106 46.42 13.67 -12.14
C GLY A 106 45.86 12.73 -11.06
N ASN A 107 44.58 12.86 -10.72
CA ASN A 107 43.86 11.95 -9.83
C ASN A 107 42.49 11.54 -10.37
N VAL A 108 42.11 12.06 -11.55
CA VAL A 108 40.84 11.78 -12.24
C VAL A 108 41.08 10.77 -13.36
N VAL A 109 40.37 9.65 -13.28
CA VAL A 109 40.32 8.61 -14.31
C VAL A 109 38.91 8.56 -14.86
N ILE A 110 38.74 8.70 -16.17
CA ILE A 110 37.46 8.44 -16.84
C ILE A 110 37.52 7.02 -17.43
N GLU A 111 36.68 6.13 -16.91
CA GLU A 111 36.40 4.84 -17.55
C GLU A 111 35.25 5.04 -18.54
N THR A 112 35.48 4.68 -19.81
CA THR A 112 34.48 4.74 -20.88
C THR A 112 34.17 3.33 -21.33
N LYS A 113 32.89 2.94 -21.29
CA LYS A 113 32.41 1.63 -21.76
C LYS A 113 31.50 1.82 -22.96
N PHE A 114 31.79 1.07 -24.00
CA PHE A 114 31.00 1.03 -25.22
C PHE A 114 30.14 -0.23 -25.21
N PHE A 115 28.87 -0.09 -25.56
CA PHE A 115 27.91 -1.17 -25.63
C PHE A 115 27.12 -1.10 -26.94
N ASP A 116 26.71 -2.27 -27.43
CA ASP A 116 25.62 -2.41 -28.39
C ASP A 116 24.47 -3.15 -27.69
N ASP A 117 23.41 -2.43 -27.37
CA ASP A 117 22.34 -2.87 -26.46
C ASP A 117 22.89 -3.42 -25.12
N ASP A 118 22.83 -4.72 -24.86
CA ASP A 118 23.42 -5.36 -23.67
C ASP A 118 24.85 -5.92 -23.89
N LEU A 119 25.33 -5.97 -25.14
CA LEU A 119 26.65 -6.50 -25.47
C LEU A 119 27.75 -5.48 -25.14
N HIS A 120 28.68 -5.86 -24.27
CA HIS A 120 29.85 -5.02 -23.97
C HIS A 120 30.91 -5.14 -25.08
N VAL A 121 31.18 -4.03 -25.77
CA VAL A 121 32.12 -3.98 -26.91
C VAL A 121 33.55 -3.71 -26.43
N SER A 122 33.76 -2.66 -25.64
CA SER A 122 35.09 -2.34 -25.09
C SER A 122 35.03 -1.43 -23.87
N THR A 123 36.05 -1.52 -23.01
CA THR A 123 36.31 -0.58 -21.91
C THR A 123 37.66 0.11 -22.15
N SER A 124 37.68 1.44 -22.19
CA SER A 124 38.92 2.23 -22.19
C SER A 124 39.03 3.12 -20.94
N ARG A 125 40.26 3.41 -20.52
CA ARG A 125 40.56 4.25 -19.35
C ARG A 125 41.40 5.45 -19.76
N ARG A 126 41.04 6.62 -19.25
CA ARG A 126 41.67 7.91 -19.61
C ARG A 126 42.09 8.65 -18.35
N PHE A 127 43.29 9.20 -18.35
CA PHE A 127 43.82 9.98 -17.25
C PHE A 127 43.75 11.48 -17.58
N ILE A 128 43.12 12.29 -16.72
CA ILE A 128 43.03 13.74 -16.94
C ILE A 128 44.15 14.47 -16.21
N GLN A 129 44.98 15.16 -16.99
CA GLN A 129 46.06 15.99 -16.46
C GLN A 129 45.93 17.44 -16.92
N HIS A 130 45.56 18.32 -16.00
CA HIS A 130 45.52 19.76 -16.29
C HIS A 130 46.92 20.37 -16.35
N LEU A 131 47.16 21.22 -17.34
CA LEU A 131 48.35 22.06 -17.38
C LEU A 131 48.39 23.04 -16.20
N ARG A 132 49.56 23.15 -15.57
CA ARG A 132 49.88 24.19 -14.61
C ARG A 132 50.49 25.38 -15.36
N ASP A 133 49.67 26.35 -15.72
CA ASP A 133 50.15 27.68 -16.15
C ASP A 133 50.80 28.42 -14.96
N LEU A 134 52.06 28.07 -14.70
CA LEU A 134 53.01 28.80 -13.84
C LEU A 134 54.40 28.73 -14.48
N ALA A 135 54.50 29.19 -15.72
CA ALA A 135 55.76 29.43 -16.42
C ALA A 135 55.79 30.90 -16.84
N GLY A 136 56.47 31.76 -16.06
CA GLY A 136 56.56 33.19 -16.39
C GLY A 136 56.60 34.20 -15.23
N ARG A 137 57.11 33.84 -14.04
CA ARG A 137 57.59 34.79 -13.00
C ARG A 137 58.22 34.05 -11.81
N MET A 138 59.50 33.67 -11.93
CA MET A 138 60.48 33.51 -10.82
C MET A 138 61.81 33.00 -11.39
N SER A 139 62.54 33.88 -12.05
CA SER A 139 63.90 33.62 -12.56
C SER A 139 64.84 34.81 -12.31
N SER A 140 64.82 35.34 -11.09
CA SER A 140 65.87 36.20 -10.54
C SER A 140 65.85 36.07 -9.01
N GLY A 141 67.01 35.97 -8.35
CA GLY A 141 67.04 35.85 -6.88
C GLY A 141 68.22 35.12 -6.24
N SER A 142 69.44 35.66 -6.43
CA SER A 142 70.60 35.58 -5.51
C SER A 142 71.18 34.21 -5.05
N ARG A 143 72.51 34.13 -5.07
CA ARG A 143 73.33 33.04 -4.52
C ARG A 143 73.37 33.09 -2.99
N GLY A 144 72.29 32.64 -2.33
CA GLY A 144 72.23 32.45 -0.88
C GLY A 144 71.23 31.37 -0.41
N ALA A 145 70.42 30.82 -1.31
CA ALA A 145 69.26 30.00 -0.98
C ALA A 145 69.54 28.55 -0.54
N GLY A 146 70.80 28.07 -0.58
CA GLY A 146 71.15 26.66 -0.36
C GLY A 146 70.89 26.14 1.06
N LEU A 147 70.99 26.99 2.09
CA LEU A 147 70.72 26.62 3.48
C LEU A 147 69.24 26.81 3.83
N GLY A 148 68.66 27.96 3.45
CA GLY A 148 67.25 28.28 3.68
C GLY A 148 66.29 27.30 3.02
N LEU A 149 66.59 26.84 1.80
CA LEU A 149 65.78 25.83 1.11
C LEU A 149 65.80 24.47 1.83
N LYS A 150 66.96 24.04 2.35
CA LYS A 150 67.06 22.80 3.15
C LYS A 150 66.30 22.90 4.47
N LEU A 151 66.36 24.05 5.13
CA LEU A 151 65.65 24.30 6.39
C LEU A 151 64.13 24.36 6.16
N LEU A 152 63.67 24.95 5.05
CA LEU A 152 62.26 24.94 4.62
C LEU A 152 61.77 23.53 4.22
N ILE A 153 62.60 22.72 3.55
CA ILE A 153 62.26 21.33 3.23
C ILE A 153 62.17 20.49 4.52
N GLY A 154 63.11 20.66 5.46
CA GLY A 154 63.09 19.98 6.76
C GLY A 154 61.89 20.38 7.62
N ALA A 155 61.60 21.68 7.72
CA ALA A 155 60.42 22.19 8.42
C ALA A 155 59.12 21.73 7.76
N GLY A 156 59.06 21.71 6.43
CA GLY A 156 57.92 21.19 5.67
C GLY A 156 57.69 19.69 5.87
N ALA A 157 58.76 18.90 5.90
CA ALA A 157 58.69 17.46 6.18
C ALA A 157 58.25 17.18 7.62
N LEU A 158 58.72 17.96 8.61
CA LEU A 158 58.26 17.85 10.00
C LEU A 158 56.80 18.28 10.17
N ALA A 159 56.38 19.39 9.55
CA ALA A 159 54.99 19.84 9.57
C ALA A 159 54.05 18.82 8.89
N TYR A 160 54.49 18.22 7.79
CA TYR A 160 53.76 17.12 7.13
C TYR A 160 53.71 15.87 8.01
N GLY A 161 54.81 15.50 8.67
CA GLY A 161 54.86 14.37 9.60
C GLY A 161 53.93 14.55 10.81
N VAL A 162 53.91 15.73 11.43
CA VAL A 162 52.99 16.06 12.53
C VAL A 162 51.54 16.06 12.05
N LYS A 163 51.26 16.64 10.87
CA LYS A 163 49.91 16.62 10.27
C LYS A 163 49.43 15.19 10.03
N GLU A 164 50.28 14.33 9.47
CA GLU A 164 49.94 12.94 9.17
C GLU A 164 49.80 12.11 10.46
N ALA A 165 50.62 12.38 11.47
CA ALA A 165 50.54 11.76 12.80
C ALA A 165 49.32 12.20 13.62
N THR A 166 48.69 13.33 13.30
CA THR A 166 47.54 13.85 14.04
C THR A 166 46.23 13.47 13.37
N TYR A 167 45.26 13.00 14.13
CA TYR A 167 43.89 12.78 13.64
C TYR A 167 42.87 13.16 14.72
N THR A 168 41.69 13.59 14.29
CA THR A 168 40.61 14.02 15.18
C THR A 168 39.43 13.06 15.09
N VAL A 169 38.94 12.61 16.24
CA VAL A 169 37.72 11.80 16.36
C VAL A 169 36.58 12.74 16.70
N GLU A 170 35.55 12.78 15.85
CA GLU A 170 34.41 13.68 16.01
C GLU A 170 33.46 13.22 17.13
N GLY A 171 32.64 14.15 17.63
CA GLY A 171 31.66 13.86 18.67
C GLY A 171 30.65 12.78 18.24
N GLY A 172 30.46 11.76 19.08
CA GLY A 172 29.64 10.59 18.73
C GLY A 172 30.31 9.58 17.80
N GLN A 173 31.63 9.68 17.60
CA GLN A 173 32.46 8.60 17.06
C GLN A 173 33.39 8.04 18.16
N ARG A 174 33.98 6.88 17.90
CA ARG A 174 35.04 6.25 18.70
C ARG A 174 36.06 5.64 17.77
N ALA A 175 37.35 5.74 18.11
CA ALA A 175 38.41 5.11 17.35
C ALA A 175 39.01 3.92 18.09
N ILE A 176 39.27 2.85 17.35
CA ILE A 176 40.14 1.74 17.78
C ILE A 176 41.43 1.81 16.98
N VAL A 177 42.56 1.40 17.57
CA VAL A 177 43.87 1.48 16.92
C VAL A 177 44.39 0.08 16.60
N PHE A 178 44.71 -0.12 15.32
CA PHE A 178 45.40 -1.31 14.85
C PHE A 178 46.91 -1.01 14.71
N ASN A 179 47.74 -1.76 15.45
CA ASN A 179 49.19 -1.75 15.32
C ASN A 179 49.65 -2.82 14.33
N ARG A 180 50.50 -2.46 13.39
CA ARG A 180 51.08 -3.38 12.40
C ARG A 180 52.01 -4.45 12.98
N ILE A 181 52.56 -4.24 14.18
CA ILE A 181 53.42 -5.21 14.90
C ILE A 181 52.66 -5.92 16.03
N GLY A 182 51.86 -5.17 16.81
CA GLY A 182 51.16 -5.68 17.99
C GLY A 182 49.71 -6.11 17.77
N GLY A 183 49.21 -6.08 16.54
CA GLY A 183 47.81 -6.34 16.24
C GLY A 183 46.87 -5.24 16.76
N MET A 184 45.61 -5.61 17.00
CA MET A 184 44.62 -4.67 17.54
C MET A 184 44.78 -4.50 19.06
N GLN A 185 44.70 -3.26 19.54
CA GLN A 185 44.66 -2.98 20.98
C GLN A 185 43.24 -3.19 21.52
N MET A 186 43.07 -4.12 22.46
CA MET A 186 41.76 -4.45 23.06
C MET A 186 41.32 -3.46 24.14
N ASP A 187 42.26 -2.94 24.92
CA ASP A 187 41.94 -2.18 26.14
C ASP A 187 41.82 -0.68 25.90
N THR A 188 42.12 -0.20 24.69
CA THR A 188 42.20 1.23 24.36
C THR A 188 41.20 1.63 23.28
N VAL A 189 39.97 1.93 23.70
CA VAL A 189 39.00 2.64 22.86
C VAL A 189 39.16 4.15 23.07
N LEU A 190 39.50 4.87 22.00
CA LEU A 190 39.72 6.31 22.05
C LEU A 190 38.40 7.08 21.92
N ALA A 191 38.18 7.98 22.87
CA ALA A 191 37.06 8.92 22.89
C ALA A 191 37.19 9.99 21.80
N GLU A 192 36.19 10.86 21.67
CA GLU A 192 36.27 12.08 20.86
C GLU A 192 37.45 12.98 21.30
N GLY A 193 38.02 13.72 20.35
CA GLY A 193 39.17 14.59 20.58
C GLY A 193 40.31 14.41 19.56
N LEU A 194 41.39 15.14 19.78
CA LEU A 194 42.61 15.08 18.96
C LEU A 194 43.54 13.99 19.51
N HIS A 195 43.88 13.03 18.65
CA HIS A 195 44.72 11.89 18.98
C HIS A 195 45.94 11.84 18.07
N PHE A 196 47.02 11.27 18.60
CA PHE A 196 48.26 11.04 17.85
C PHE A 196 48.37 9.56 17.50
N ARG A 197 48.75 9.29 16.26
CA ARG A 197 49.16 7.96 15.76
C ARG A 197 50.61 8.05 15.30
N LEU A 198 51.37 6.96 15.45
CA LEU A 198 52.59 6.81 14.67
C LEU A 198 52.21 6.46 13.22
N PRO A 199 52.47 7.34 12.23
CA PRO A 199 52.26 6.98 10.83
C PRO A 199 53.13 5.75 10.51
N TRP A 200 52.65 4.89 9.59
CA TRP A 200 53.17 3.56 9.24
C TRP A 200 52.87 2.41 10.23
N PHE A 201 52.87 2.65 11.54
CA PHE A 201 52.65 1.58 12.53
C PHE A 201 51.21 1.51 13.04
N GLN A 202 50.55 2.66 13.17
CA GLN A 202 49.22 2.78 13.75
C GLN A 202 48.18 3.24 12.72
N TYR A 203 47.11 2.46 12.62
CA TYR A 203 45.96 2.71 11.76
C TYR A 203 44.71 2.87 12.63
N PRO A 204 44.18 4.10 12.79
CA PRO A 204 42.94 4.31 13.51
C PRO A 204 41.75 3.90 12.63
N ILE A 205 40.89 3.05 13.16
CA ILE A 205 39.61 2.69 12.56
C ILE A 205 38.53 3.42 13.35
N ILE A 206 37.85 4.36 12.68
CA ILE A 206 36.82 5.19 13.27
C ILE A 206 35.45 4.52 13.08
N TYR A 207 34.75 4.32 14.20
CA TYR A 207 33.39 3.84 14.28
C TYR A 207 32.44 4.97 14.67
N ASP A 208 31.26 4.95 14.06
CA ASP A 208 30.12 5.75 14.46
C ASP A 208 29.34 5.00 15.55
N ILE A 209 29.16 5.61 16.72
CA ILE A 209 28.42 5.02 17.86
C ILE A 209 26.98 5.51 17.95
N ARG A 210 26.51 6.29 16.96
CA ARG A 210 25.13 6.77 16.88
C ARG A 210 24.19 5.66 16.38
N ALA A 211 22.94 5.73 16.80
CA ALA A 211 21.89 4.80 16.35
C ALA A 211 21.59 4.99 14.85
N LYS A 212 21.70 3.92 14.07
CA LYS A 212 21.37 3.92 12.63
C LYS A 212 20.08 3.15 12.38
N PRO A 213 19.09 3.73 11.67
CA PRO A 213 17.86 3.03 11.30
C PRO A 213 18.11 2.11 10.11
N ARG A 214 17.67 0.85 10.22
CA ARG A 214 17.71 -0.14 9.14
C ARG A 214 16.33 -0.78 8.98
N LYS A 215 15.78 -0.79 7.76
CA LYS A 215 14.58 -1.57 7.41
C LYS A 215 15.02 -2.94 6.89
N ILE A 216 14.51 -4.01 7.50
CA ILE A 216 14.79 -5.40 7.10
C ILE A 216 13.45 -6.10 6.91
N SER A 217 13.23 -6.68 5.73
CA SER A 217 12.04 -7.46 5.39
C SER A 217 12.36 -8.94 5.30
N SER A 218 11.51 -9.79 5.88
CA SER A 218 11.62 -11.25 5.77
C SER A 218 10.27 -11.86 5.40
N LEU A 219 10.32 -12.89 4.56
CA LEU A 219 9.19 -13.76 4.29
C LEU A 219 9.29 -14.97 5.24
N THR A 220 8.29 -15.14 6.10
CA THR A 220 8.30 -16.11 7.21
C THR A 220 6.96 -16.86 7.30
N GLY A 221 7.02 -18.16 7.61
CA GLY A 221 5.83 -18.98 7.87
C GLY A 221 5.28 -18.78 9.28
N SER A 222 3.96 -18.60 9.38
CA SER A 222 3.22 -18.62 10.65
C SER A 222 2.91 -20.06 11.11
N LYS A 223 2.38 -20.21 12.33
CA LYS A 223 1.99 -21.51 12.89
C LYS A 223 0.99 -22.30 12.03
N ASP A 224 0.13 -21.59 11.30
CA ASP A 224 -0.86 -22.18 10.38
C ASP A 224 -0.30 -22.43 8.96
N LEU A 225 1.02 -22.45 8.82
CA LEU A 225 1.77 -22.59 7.55
C LEU A 225 1.47 -21.50 6.51
N GLN A 226 0.84 -20.39 6.91
CA GLN A 226 0.63 -19.23 6.03
C GLN A 226 1.90 -18.38 5.96
N MET A 227 2.28 -18.00 4.74
CA MET A 227 3.43 -17.14 4.46
C MET A 227 3.08 -15.67 4.73
N VAL A 228 3.91 -15.00 5.51
CA VAL A 228 3.73 -13.61 5.94
C VAL A 228 5.00 -12.82 5.61
N ASN A 229 4.86 -11.70 4.92
CA ASN A 229 5.95 -10.75 4.72
C ASN A 229 5.93 -9.74 5.87
N ILE A 230 7.03 -9.66 6.60
CA ILE A 230 7.17 -8.81 7.79
C ILE A 230 8.38 -7.91 7.60
N ALA A 231 8.16 -6.59 7.64
CA ALA A 231 9.22 -5.60 7.63
C ALA A 231 9.42 -4.98 9.02
N LEU A 232 10.60 -5.19 9.60
CA LEU A 232 11.03 -4.51 10.82
C LEU A 232 11.84 -3.26 10.48
N ARG A 233 11.67 -2.21 11.29
CA ARG A 233 12.65 -1.14 11.45
C ARG A 233 13.41 -1.39 12.75
N VAL A 234 14.73 -1.45 12.66
CA VAL A 234 15.64 -1.62 13.80
C VAL A 234 16.51 -0.38 13.91
N LEU A 235 16.63 0.19 15.10
CA LEU A 235 17.63 1.19 15.44
C LEU A 235 18.75 0.51 16.21
N SER A 236 19.94 0.44 15.63
CA SER A 236 21.11 -0.25 16.19
C SER A 236 22.33 0.64 16.29
N ARG A 237 23.15 0.40 17.31
CA ARG A 237 24.49 0.99 17.50
C ARG A 237 25.44 -0.01 18.17
N PRO A 238 26.76 0.12 18.04
CA PRO A 238 27.70 -0.81 18.64
C PRO A 238 27.97 -0.46 20.12
N VAL A 239 28.34 -1.45 20.93
CA VAL A 239 28.80 -1.21 22.31
C VAL A 239 30.16 -0.52 22.29
N ALA A 240 30.23 0.73 22.78
CA ALA A 240 31.45 1.54 22.73
C ALA A 240 32.66 0.92 23.44
N SER A 241 32.48 0.17 24.54
CA SER A 241 33.59 -0.48 25.25
C SER A 241 34.18 -1.68 24.51
N ASN A 242 33.37 -2.35 23.67
CA ASN A 242 33.71 -3.66 23.09
C ASN A 242 33.97 -3.57 21.56
N LEU A 243 34.17 -2.36 21.04
CA LEU A 243 34.49 -2.11 19.62
C LEU A 243 35.68 -2.92 19.06
N PRO A 244 36.76 -3.20 19.84
CA PRO A 244 37.85 -4.05 19.38
C PRO A 244 37.38 -5.48 19.04
N VAL A 245 36.66 -6.12 19.96
CA VAL A 245 36.09 -7.46 19.78
C VAL A 245 35.11 -7.48 18.61
N LEU A 246 34.25 -6.46 18.50
CA LEU A 246 33.31 -6.28 17.40
C LEU A 246 34.03 -6.26 16.04
N TYR A 247 35.09 -5.45 15.88
CA TYR A 247 35.83 -5.38 14.61
C TYR A 247 36.52 -6.72 14.28
N GLN A 248 37.07 -7.44 15.25
CA GLN A 248 37.70 -8.74 14.97
C GLN A 248 36.71 -9.80 14.49
N GLN A 249 35.51 -9.86 15.08
CA GLN A 249 34.51 -10.87 14.76
C GLN A 249 33.70 -10.54 13.51
N LEU A 250 33.37 -9.26 13.31
CA LEU A 250 32.34 -8.81 12.38
C LEU A 250 32.87 -7.86 11.30
N GLY A 251 34.00 -7.19 11.56
CA GLY A 251 34.53 -6.11 10.73
C GLY A 251 33.77 -4.79 10.91
N LYS A 252 34.05 -3.83 10.02
CA LYS A 252 33.43 -2.50 10.05
C LYS A 252 31.93 -2.53 9.74
N ASP A 253 31.53 -3.43 8.84
CA ASP A 253 30.17 -3.53 8.27
C ASP A 253 29.33 -4.58 9.04
N TYR A 254 29.41 -4.52 10.37
CA TYR A 254 28.77 -5.46 11.30
C TYR A 254 27.24 -5.48 11.15
N ASP A 255 26.66 -4.35 10.78
CA ASP A 255 25.21 -4.17 10.66
C ASP A 255 24.65 -4.82 9.38
N GLU A 256 25.41 -4.79 8.27
CA GLU A 256 25.07 -5.53 7.04
C GLU A 256 25.22 -7.03 7.22
N ARG A 257 26.29 -7.47 7.88
CA ARG A 257 26.63 -8.89 7.98
C ARG A 257 25.71 -9.67 8.91
N VAL A 258 25.32 -9.09 10.05
CA VAL A 258 24.69 -9.85 11.15
C VAL A 258 23.26 -9.45 11.48
N LEU A 259 22.85 -8.18 11.33
CA LEU A 259 21.45 -7.82 11.62
C LEU A 259 20.43 -8.59 10.76
N PRO A 260 20.62 -8.79 9.43
CA PRO A 260 19.69 -9.59 8.64
C PRO A 260 19.64 -11.06 9.09
N SER A 261 20.76 -11.61 9.57
CA SER A 261 20.83 -13.00 10.04
C SER A 261 20.01 -13.19 11.32
N ILE A 262 20.30 -12.39 12.37
CA ILE A 262 19.59 -12.45 13.65
C ILE A 262 18.11 -12.11 13.47
N VAL A 263 17.79 -11.07 12.67
CA VAL A 263 16.39 -10.67 12.43
C VAL A 263 15.61 -11.77 11.73
N ASN A 264 16.18 -12.43 10.72
CA ASN A 264 15.52 -13.55 10.05
C ASN A 264 15.37 -14.79 10.94
N GLU A 265 16.33 -15.04 11.84
CA GLU A 265 16.24 -16.13 12.83
C GLU A 265 15.10 -15.88 13.82
N VAL A 266 15.08 -14.71 14.47
CA VAL A 266 14.11 -14.37 15.51
C VAL A 266 12.70 -14.13 14.95
N LEU A 267 12.59 -13.59 13.72
CA LEU A 267 11.29 -13.53 13.05
C LEU A 267 10.73 -14.94 12.83
N LYS A 268 11.55 -15.89 12.37
CA LYS A 268 11.13 -17.29 12.20
C LYS A 268 10.78 -17.96 13.53
N SER A 269 11.56 -17.75 14.60
CA SER A 269 11.26 -18.32 15.92
C SER A 269 9.95 -17.80 16.52
N VAL A 270 9.69 -16.49 16.44
CA VAL A 270 8.51 -15.88 17.07
C VAL A 270 7.25 -16.11 16.22
N VAL A 271 7.32 -15.89 14.91
CA VAL A 271 6.12 -15.93 14.03
C VAL A 271 5.58 -17.35 13.91
N ALA A 272 6.43 -18.38 13.97
CA ALA A 272 6.01 -19.79 14.00
C ALA A 272 5.24 -20.17 15.29
N LYS A 273 5.29 -19.36 16.36
CA LYS A 273 4.51 -19.59 17.60
C LYS A 273 3.06 -19.09 17.48
N PHE A 274 2.77 -18.17 16.56
CA PHE A 274 1.49 -17.47 16.42
C PHE A 274 0.74 -17.85 15.14
N ASN A 275 -0.59 -17.89 15.26
CA ASN A 275 -1.49 -18.03 14.13
C ASN A 275 -1.57 -16.74 13.30
N ALA A 276 -1.86 -16.83 12.00
CA ALA A 276 -1.88 -15.66 11.11
C ALA A 276 -2.87 -14.56 11.58
N SER A 277 -4.03 -14.94 12.09
CA SER A 277 -5.02 -14.02 12.68
C SER A 277 -4.55 -13.36 14.00
N GLN A 278 -3.68 -14.02 14.76
CA GLN A 278 -3.09 -13.49 16.00
C GLN A 278 -2.01 -12.45 15.71
N LEU A 279 -1.27 -12.58 14.61
CA LEU A 279 -0.28 -11.56 14.21
C LEU A 279 -0.92 -10.19 13.93
N ILE A 280 -2.18 -10.17 13.47
CA ILE A 280 -2.97 -8.95 13.28
C ILE A 280 -3.52 -8.46 14.64
N THR A 281 -4.27 -9.31 15.33
CA THR A 281 -5.05 -8.93 16.53
C THR A 281 -4.20 -8.70 17.78
N GLN A 282 -3.08 -9.43 17.93
CA GLN A 282 -2.17 -9.37 19.08
C GLN A 282 -0.81 -8.75 18.71
N ARG A 283 -0.75 -7.90 17.67
CA ARG A 283 0.48 -7.28 17.15
C ARG A 283 1.39 -6.66 18.23
N ALA A 284 0.80 -6.06 19.27
CA ALA A 284 1.55 -5.48 20.39
C ALA A 284 2.35 -6.53 21.19
N GLN A 285 1.72 -7.67 21.50
CA GLN A 285 2.37 -8.79 22.21
C GLN A 285 3.47 -9.42 21.36
N VAL A 286 3.20 -9.64 20.07
CA VAL A 286 4.18 -10.15 19.10
C VAL A 286 5.37 -9.20 18.98
N SER A 287 5.13 -7.89 18.88
CA SER A 287 6.21 -6.89 18.82
C SER A 287 7.07 -6.84 20.08
N LEU A 288 6.48 -7.05 21.27
CA LEU A 288 7.21 -7.11 22.54
C LEU A 288 8.10 -8.37 22.60
N LEU A 289 7.59 -9.52 22.15
CA LEU A 289 8.36 -10.78 22.11
C LEU A 289 9.50 -10.72 21.10
N ILE A 290 9.26 -10.24 19.87
CA ILE A 290 10.29 -9.98 18.86
C ILE A 290 11.37 -9.06 19.44
N ARG A 291 10.96 -7.98 20.14
CA ARG A 291 11.89 -7.07 20.79
C ARG A 291 12.75 -7.80 21.83
N ARG A 292 12.17 -8.57 22.76
CA ARG A 292 12.95 -9.31 23.78
C ARG A 292 13.95 -10.28 23.14
N GLU A 293 13.50 -11.17 22.25
CA GLU A 293 14.38 -12.18 21.63
C GLU A 293 15.51 -11.51 20.80
N LEU A 294 15.23 -10.42 20.08
CA LEU A 294 16.27 -9.66 19.37
C LEU A 294 17.25 -8.95 20.30
N PHE A 295 16.77 -8.36 21.40
CA PHE A 295 17.64 -7.69 22.38
C PHE A 295 18.55 -8.67 23.13
N GLU A 296 18.10 -9.91 23.34
CA GLU A 296 18.93 -10.96 23.90
C GLU A 296 20.01 -11.40 22.90
N ARG A 297 19.63 -11.77 21.67
CA ARG A 297 20.60 -12.20 20.64
C ARG A 297 21.57 -11.10 20.19
N ALA A 298 21.18 -9.82 20.17
CA ALA A 298 22.08 -8.74 19.78
C ALA A 298 23.23 -8.50 20.77
N LYS A 299 23.04 -8.83 22.06
CA LYS A 299 24.08 -8.70 23.10
C LYS A 299 25.26 -9.63 22.85
N ASP A 300 25.00 -10.85 22.38
CA ASP A 300 26.04 -11.86 22.08
C ASP A 300 27.06 -11.33 21.05
N PHE A 301 26.60 -10.46 20.14
CA PHE A 301 27.42 -9.81 19.11
C PHE A 301 27.91 -8.40 19.49
N ASN A 302 27.77 -7.97 20.74
CA ASN A 302 28.14 -6.61 21.20
C ASN A 302 27.43 -5.47 20.47
N ILE A 303 26.17 -5.68 20.05
CA ILE A 303 25.32 -4.68 19.39
C ILE A 303 24.18 -4.28 20.36
N ILE A 304 23.95 -2.98 20.49
CA ILE A 304 22.80 -2.44 21.23
C ILE A 304 21.71 -2.10 20.20
N LEU A 305 20.50 -2.59 20.45
CA LEU A 305 19.30 -2.10 19.80
C LEU A 305 18.71 -1.01 20.71
N ASP A 306 18.39 0.17 20.17
CA ASP A 306 17.71 1.21 20.95
C ASP A 306 16.18 1.11 20.76
N ASP A 307 15.72 0.70 19.56
CA ASP A 307 14.31 0.43 19.28
C ASP A 307 14.15 -0.63 18.17
N VAL A 308 13.06 -1.39 18.27
CA VAL A 308 12.60 -2.34 17.23
C VAL A 308 11.10 -2.17 17.06
N ALA A 309 10.68 -1.91 15.82
CA ALA A 309 9.28 -1.73 15.46
C ALA A 309 8.92 -2.55 14.21
N VAL A 310 7.83 -3.33 14.30
CA VAL A 310 7.17 -3.90 13.11
C VAL A 310 6.57 -2.75 12.31
N THR A 311 7.10 -2.48 11.12
CA THR A 311 6.61 -1.42 10.23
C THR A 311 5.39 -1.93 9.47
N GLU A 312 5.58 -3.03 8.75
CA GLU A 312 4.63 -3.59 7.79
C GLU A 312 4.48 -5.09 8.04
N LEU A 313 3.25 -5.59 7.89
CA LEU A 313 2.92 -6.99 8.00
C LEU A 313 1.85 -7.28 6.95
N SER A 314 2.20 -8.08 5.94
CA SER A 314 1.33 -8.38 4.81
C SER A 314 1.24 -9.89 4.57
N PHE A 315 0.02 -10.35 4.23
CA PHE A 315 -0.29 -11.72 3.87
C PHE A 315 -0.45 -11.83 2.35
N SER A 316 -0.66 -13.05 1.85
CA SER A 316 -1.15 -13.24 0.49
C SER A 316 -2.53 -12.58 0.30
N LYS A 317 -2.82 -12.12 -0.93
CA LYS A 317 -4.07 -11.43 -1.24
C LYS A 317 -5.27 -12.37 -1.08
N GLU A 318 -5.06 -13.63 -1.43
CA GLU A 318 -6.00 -14.73 -1.35
C GLU A 318 -6.38 -15.02 0.11
N TYR A 319 -5.41 -15.04 1.03
CA TYR A 319 -5.67 -15.20 2.46
C TYR A 319 -6.45 -14.01 3.04
N THR A 320 -6.07 -12.79 2.64
CA THR A 320 -6.73 -11.56 3.09
C THR A 320 -8.20 -11.55 2.66
N ALA A 321 -8.46 -11.80 1.37
CA ALA A 321 -9.82 -11.89 0.82
C ALA A 321 -10.64 -13.02 1.48
N ALA A 322 -10.04 -14.17 1.79
CA ALA A 322 -10.72 -15.25 2.49
C ALA A 322 -11.07 -14.89 3.95
N VAL A 323 -10.22 -14.13 4.64
CA VAL A 323 -10.49 -13.63 6.00
C VAL A 323 -11.60 -12.57 5.98
N GLU A 324 -11.56 -11.64 5.03
CA GLU A 324 -12.61 -10.62 4.83
C GLU A 324 -13.96 -11.26 4.51
N ALA A 325 -14.01 -12.18 3.53
CA ALA A 325 -15.23 -12.92 3.20
C ALA A 325 -15.79 -13.71 4.39
N LYS A 326 -14.91 -14.32 5.21
CA LYS A 326 -15.32 -15.00 6.44
C LYS A 326 -15.87 -14.02 7.49
N GLN A 327 -15.30 -12.82 7.63
CA GLN A 327 -15.82 -11.80 8.54
C GLN A 327 -17.20 -11.29 8.08
N VAL A 328 -17.39 -11.03 6.78
CA VAL A 328 -18.70 -10.66 6.21
C VAL A 328 -19.73 -11.75 6.47
N ALA A 329 -19.43 -13.01 6.15
CA ALA A 329 -20.34 -14.13 6.39
C ALA A 329 -20.69 -14.31 7.89
N GLN A 330 -19.73 -14.09 8.79
CA GLN A 330 -19.98 -14.12 10.23
C GLN A 330 -20.88 -12.97 10.70
N GLN A 331 -20.67 -11.77 10.17
CA GLN A 331 -21.48 -10.59 10.48
C GLN A 331 -22.92 -10.73 9.92
N GLU A 332 -23.07 -11.29 8.72
CA GLU A 332 -24.37 -11.61 8.13
C GLU A 332 -25.11 -12.67 8.94
N ALA A 333 -24.44 -13.74 9.38
CA ALA A 333 -25.02 -14.76 10.24
C ALA A 333 -25.50 -14.19 11.59
N GLN A 334 -24.70 -13.34 12.23
CA GLN A 334 -25.10 -12.62 13.46
C GLN A 334 -26.30 -11.70 13.21
N ARG A 335 -26.32 -10.96 12.10
CA ARG A 335 -27.44 -10.08 11.72
C ARG A 335 -28.72 -10.88 11.45
N ALA A 336 -28.62 -12.04 10.81
CA ALA A 336 -29.75 -12.93 10.57
C ALA A 336 -30.31 -13.51 11.88
N GLN A 337 -29.46 -13.90 12.82
CA GLN A 337 -29.87 -14.32 14.16
C GLN A 337 -30.62 -13.20 14.89
N PHE A 338 -30.06 -11.99 14.92
CA PHE A 338 -30.72 -10.82 15.52
C PHE A 338 -32.07 -10.48 14.87
N PHE A 339 -32.19 -10.64 13.55
CA PHE A 339 -33.46 -10.43 12.84
C PHE A 339 -34.52 -11.48 13.24
N VAL A 340 -34.13 -12.76 13.35
CA VAL A 340 -35.01 -13.84 13.81
C VAL A 340 -35.43 -13.63 15.28
N GLU A 341 -34.51 -13.19 16.14
CA GLU A 341 -34.82 -12.84 17.53
C GLU A 341 -35.80 -11.66 17.62
N LYS A 342 -35.54 -10.58 16.87
CA LYS A 342 -36.46 -9.45 16.78
C LYS A 342 -37.85 -9.89 16.32
N ALA A 343 -37.94 -10.67 15.25
CA ALA A 343 -39.22 -11.17 14.75
C ALA A 343 -39.99 -12.02 15.80
N LYS A 344 -39.29 -12.81 16.61
CA LYS A 344 -39.89 -13.56 17.74
C LYS A 344 -40.38 -12.63 18.86
N GLN A 345 -39.66 -11.55 19.18
CA GLN A 345 -40.12 -10.57 20.17
C GLN A 345 -41.32 -9.78 19.64
N ASP A 346 -41.28 -9.31 18.39
CA ASP A 346 -42.40 -8.62 17.74
C ASP A 346 -43.66 -9.52 17.68
N GLN A 347 -43.50 -10.83 17.44
CA GLN A 347 -44.58 -11.81 17.49
C GLN A 347 -45.15 -11.95 18.91
N ARG A 348 -44.29 -12.12 19.93
CA ARG A 348 -44.70 -12.21 21.34
C ARG A 348 -45.43 -10.95 21.80
N GLN A 349 -44.93 -9.77 21.43
CA GLN A 349 -45.59 -8.50 21.71
C GLN A 349 -46.99 -8.44 21.10
N LYS A 350 -47.17 -8.89 19.85
CA LYS A 350 -48.50 -8.96 19.21
C LYS A 350 -49.45 -9.94 19.88
N ILE A 351 -48.96 -11.10 20.32
CA ILE A 351 -49.78 -12.09 21.06
C ILE A 351 -50.22 -11.50 22.40
N ILE A 352 -49.29 -10.97 23.19
CA ILE A 352 -49.59 -10.34 24.50
C ILE A 352 -50.54 -9.14 24.33
N GLN A 353 -50.36 -8.32 23.29
CA GLN A 353 -51.25 -7.21 22.97
C GLN A 353 -52.66 -7.71 22.62
N ALA A 354 -52.79 -8.71 21.75
CA ALA A 354 -54.07 -9.27 21.35
C ALA A 354 -54.79 -9.99 22.51
N GLU A 355 -54.06 -10.68 23.39
CA GLU A 355 -54.60 -11.26 24.61
C GLU A 355 -55.08 -10.18 25.59
N GLY A 356 -54.29 -9.12 25.78
CA GLY A 356 -54.67 -7.96 26.60
C GLY A 356 -55.91 -7.25 26.05
N GLU A 357 -55.99 -7.03 24.74
CA GLU A 357 -57.15 -6.47 24.06
C GLU A 357 -58.38 -7.39 24.15
N ALA A 358 -58.21 -8.70 23.99
CA ALA A 358 -59.31 -9.66 24.10
C ALA A 358 -59.85 -9.75 25.54
N GLN A 359 -58.97 -9.72 26.55
CA GLN A 359 -59.38 -9.67 27.96
C GLN A 359 -60.06 -8.32 28.29
N ALA A 360 -59.49 -7.20 27.83
CA ALA A 360 -60.09 -5.88 27.98
C ALA A 360 -61.46 -5.78 27.30
N ALA A 361 -61.61 -6.35 26.09
CA ALA A 361 -62.88 -6.39 25.37
C ALA A 361 -63.93 -7.26 26.06
N LYS A 362 -63.55 -8.40 26.66
CA LYS A 362 -64.44 -9.22 27.49
C LYS A 362 -64.92 -8.45 28.74
N MET A 363 -63.99 -7.89 29.51
CA MET A 363 -64.33 -7.09 30.71
C MET A 363 -65.19 -5.86 30.35
N LEU A 364 -64.87 -5.17 29.24
CA LEU A 364 -65.69 -4.06 28.74
C LEU A 364 -67.07 -4.53 28.29
N GLY A 365 -67.17 -5.66 27.60
CA GLY A 365 -68.44 -6.26 27.16
C GLY A 365 -69.35 -6.65 28.32
N GLU A 366 -68.80 -7.23 29.38
CA GLU A 366 -69.53 -7.51 30.63
C GLU A 366 -70.00 -6.21 31.33
N ALA A 367 -69.13 -5.20 31.41
CA ALA A 367 -69.48 -3.90 31.99
C ALA A 367 -70.55 -3.16 31.17
N VAL A 368 -70.49 -3.28 29.84
CA VAL A 368 -71.47 -2.75 28.88
C VAL A 368 -72.84 -3.43 29.06
N THR A 369 -72.87 -4.77 29.11
CA THR A 369 -74.11 -5.54 29.27
C THR A 369 -74.81 -5.21 30.60
N LYS A 370 -74.03 -4.91 31.66
CA LYS A 370 -74.54 -4.48 32.96
C LYS A 370 -75.16 -3.07 32.95
N ASN A 371 -74.82 -2.19 32.00
CA ASN A 371 -75.34 -0.83 31.93
C ASN A 371 -75.59 -0.36 30.46
N PRO A 372 -76.83 -0.50 29.94
CA PRO A 372 -77.16 -0.11 28.57
C PRO A 372 -77.01 1.39 28.29
N GLY A 373 -77.01 2.24 29.33
CA GLY A 373 -76.74 3.68 29.19
C GLY A 373 -75.33 4.00 28.67
N TYR A 374 -74.35 3.12 28.92
CA TYR A 374 -72.98 3.33 28.46
C TYR A 374 -72.85 3.25 26.92
N LEU A 375 -73.59 2.34 26.26
CA LEU A 375 -73.62 2.26 24.80
C LEU A 375 -74.29 3.48 24.17
N LYS A 376 -75.40 3.97 24.77
CA LYS A 376 -76.06 5.21 24.33
C LYS A 376 -75.10 6.40 24.41
N LEU A 377 -74.38 6.57 25.52
CA LEU A 377 -73.36 7.61 25.68
C LEU A 377 -72.17 7.46 24.71
N ARG A 378 -71.69 6.23 24.46
CA ARG A 378 -70.64 5.94 23.46
C ARG A 378 -71.09 6.32 22.05
N ARG A 379 -72.33 5.98 21.64
CA ARG A 379 -72.90 6.39 20.34
C ARG A 379 -73.01 7.90 20.22
N ILE A 380 -73.52 8.59 21.24
CA ILE A 380 -73.62 10.07 21.24
C ILE A 380 -72.23 10.70 21.09
N ARG A 381 -71.21 10.21 21.81
CA ARG A 381 -69.82 10.72 21.65
C ARG A 381 -69.21 10.38 20.29
N ALA A 382 -69.51 9.22 19.72
CA ALA A 382 -69.09 8.87 18.36
C ALA A 382 -69.74 9.80 17.32
N ALA A 383 -71.05 10.03 17.40
CA ALA A 383 -71.78 10.97 16.58
C ALA A 383 -71.23 12.41 16.71
N GLN A 384 -70.94 12.88 17.93
CA GLN A 384 -70.29 14.17 18.16
C GLN A 384 -68.90 14.27 17.53
N ASN A 385 -68.09 13.21 17.59
CA ASN A 385 -66.76 13.19 16.97
C ASN A 385 -66.85 13.15 15.44
N ILE A 386 -67.75 12.32 14.88
CA ILE A 386 -68.03 12.26 13.44
C ILE A 386 -68.48 13.64 12.95
N ALA A 387 -69.46 14.25 13.61
CA ALA A 387 -69.94 15.60 13.29
C ALA A 387 -68.82 16.65 13.32
N LYS A 388 -67.92 16.61 14.31
CA LYS A 388 -66.73 17.48 14.36
C LYS A 388 -65.79 17.23 13.18
N THR A 389 -65.49 15.97 12.84
CA THR A 389 -64.61 15.65 11.70
C THR A 389 -65.23 16.05 10.36
N VAL A 390 -66.54 15.88 10.18
CA VAL A 390 -67.26 16.29 8.96
C VAL A 390 -67.28 17.82 8.86
N ALA A 391 -67.59 18.53 9.94
CA ALA A 391 -67.58 20.00 9.98
C ALA A 391 -66.20 20.62 9.73
N ALA A 392 -65.11 19.92 10.11
CA ALA A 392 -63.74 20.35 9.85
C ALA A 392 -63.22 19.94 8.47
N SER A 393 -63.82 18.95 7.82
CA SER A 393 -63.39 18.45 6.51
C SER A 393 -63.77 19.43 5.38
N GLN A 394 -62.83 19.73 4.49
CA GLN A 394 -63.07 20.66 3.37
C GLN A 394 -63.87 20.04 2.21
N ASN A 395 -63.90 18.70 2.11
CA ASN A 395 -64.62 17.99 1.05
C ASN A 395 -66.11 17.82 1.42
N LYS A 396 -66.99 18.55 0.71
CA LYS A 396 -68.44 18.42 0.85
C LYS A 396 -68.94 17.14 0.15
N VAL A 397 -68.95 16.03 0.88
CA VAL A 397 -69.58 14.77 0.43
C VAL A 397 -70.99 14.69 1.02
N TYR A 398 -72.00 14.50 0.18
CA TYR A 398 -73.37 14.22 0.63
C TYR A 398 -73.45 12.77 1.14
N LEU A 399 -73.43 12.62 2.46
CA LEU A 399 -73.59 11.35 3.16
C LEU A 399 -74.95 11.36 3.89
N SER A 400 -75.68 10.25 3.86
CA SER A 400 -76.96 10.14 4.56
C SER A 400 -76.73 10.13 6.08
N SER A 401 -77.59 10.80 6.84
CA SER A 401 -77.49 10.91 8.31
C SER A 401 -77.46 9.54 9.02
N ASP A 402 -78.14 8.55 8.44
CA ASP A 402 -78.18 7.17 8.95
C ASP A 402 -76.83 6.45 8.74
N SER A 403 -76.12 6.70 7.63
CA SER A 403 -74.77 6.15 7.40
C SER A 403 -73.72 6.68 8.39
N LEU A 404 -73.94 7.87 8.94
CA LEU A 404 -73.07 8.53 9.91
C LEU A 404 -73.49 8.30 11.38
N VAL A 405 -74.57 7.54 11.62
CA VAL A 405 -75.14 7.28 12.96
C VAL A 405 -75.48 8.58 13.71
N LEU A 406 -75.85 9.63 12.98
CA LEU A 406 -76.21 10.95 13.53
C LEU A 406 -77.69 11.05 13.90
N ASN A 407 -78.52 10.11 13.43
CA ASN A 407 -79.94 10.03 13.72
C ASN A 407 -80.16 9.43 15.13
N LEU A 408 -80.24 10.30 16.14
CA LEU A 408 -80.38 9.92 17.56
C LEU A 408 -81.85 9.72 18.01
N GLN A 409 -82.82 9.81 17.10
CA GLN A 409 -84.26 9.86 17.41
C GLN A 409 -85.08 8.67 16.89
N ASP A 410 -84.49 7.75 16.14
CA ASP A 410 -85.19 6.61 15.55
C ASP A 410 -85.47 5.48 16.57
N ASP A 411 -86.67 4.89 16.55
CA ASP A 411 -87.15 3.84 17.47
C ASP A 411 -86.29 2.56 17.45
N SER A 412 -85.45 2.38 16.43
CA SER A 412 -84.41 1.34 16.40
C SER A 412 -83.36 1.50 17.52
N PHE A 413 -83.31 2.65 18.19
CA PHE A 413 -82.43 2.90 19.36
C PHE A 413 -82.71 1.95 20.54
N ASP A 414 -83.98 1.64 20.80
CA ASP A 414 -84.40 0.95 22.04
C ASP A 414 -84.67 -0.55 21.84
N LYS A 415 -84.98 -0.99 20.62
CA LYS A 415 -85.34 -2.39 20.32
C LYS A 415 -84.15 -3.35 20.12
N SER A 416 -82.94 -3.00 20.56
CA SER A 416 -81.73 -3.82 20.35
C SER A 416 -81.56 -5.03 21.29
N HIS A 417 -82.66 -5.56 21.83
CA HIS A 417 -82.73 -6.92 22.37
C HIS A 417 -83.36 -7.85 21.31
N VAL A 418 -82.78 -9.03 21.13
CA VAL A 418 -83.10 -10.03 20.08
C VAL A 418 -82.51 -9.69 18.69
N LEU A 419 -81.22 -10.00 18.52
CA LEU A 419 -80.69 -10.43 17.22
C LEU A 419 -80.80 -11.96 17.15
N PRO A 420 -81.42 -12.56 16.11
CA PRO A 420 -81.38 -14.00 15.92
C PRO A 420 -79.98 -14.44 15.48
N MET A 421 -79.47 -15.48 16.13
CA MET A 421 -78.13 -16.06 15.96
C MET A 421 -77.98 -16.87 14.65
N LEU A 422 -78.42 -16.34 13.50
CA LEU A 422 -78.56 -17.13 12.26
C LEU A 422 -77.70 -16.66 11.06
N VAL A 423 -77.10 -15.47 11.09
CA VAL A 423 -76.38 -14.91 9.91
C VAL A 423 -74.86 -15.11 9.97
N LEU A 424 -74.28 -15.38 11.16
CA LEU A 424 -72.83 -15.59 11.30
C LEU A 424 -72.35 -17.02 10.99
N CYS A 425 -73.24 -18.01 10.90
CA CYS A 425 -72.84 -19.40 10.62
C CYS A 425 -72.56 -19.69 9.13
N LEU A 426 -73.20 -19.00 8.18
CA LEU A 426 -72.96 -19.25 6.75
C LEU A 426 -71.60 -18.72 6.24
N GLY A 427 -70.99 -17.76 6.93
CA GLY A 427 -69.64 -17.28 6.59
C GLY A 427 -68.52 -18.28 6.94
N ALA A 428 -68.74 -19.13 7.95
CA ALA A 428 -67.72 -20.08 8.42
C ALA A 428 -67.63 -21.36 7.57
N HIS A 429 -68.71 -21.79 6.92
CA HIS A 429 -68.74 -23.06 6.21
C HIS A 429 -68.11 -23.02 4.81
N ILE A 430 -67.98 -21.85 4.19
CA ILE A 430 -67.27 -21.68 2.90
C ILE A 430 -65.74 -21.65 3.10
N GLY A 431 -65.27 -21.23 4.28
CA GLY A 431 -63.84 -21.28 4.63
C GLY A 431 -63.32 -22.67 5.01
N SER A 432 -64.19 -23.56 5.52
CA SER A 432 -63.78 -24.89 6.01
C SER A 432 -63.62 -25.93 4.91
N LEU A 433 -64.42 -25.85 3.83
CA LEU A 433 -64.42 -26.87 2.76
C LEU A 433 -63.25 -26.77 1.78
N ILE A 434 -62.37 -25.77 1.92
CA ILE A 434 -61.12 -25.65 1.16
C ILE A 434 -59.94 -26.31 1.95
N ALA A 435 -60.13 -26.68 3.22
CA ALA A 435 -59.06 -27.17 4.10
C ALA A 435 -58.93 -28.70 4.20
N GLU A 436 -59.93 -29.49 3.80
CA GLU A 436 -59.93 -30.97 3.95
C GLU A 436 -59.80 -31.74 2.62
N GLY A 437 -59.35 -31.06 1.56
CA GLY A 437 -59.36 -31.56 0.18
C GLY A 437 -58.01 -31.84 -0.48
N LEU A 438 -56.89 -31.95 0.26
CA LEU A 438 -55.59 -32.30 -0.34
C LEU A 438 -54.63 -32.95 0.67
N GLY A 439 -54.67 -34.29 0.72
CA GLY A 439 -53.59 -35.08 1.29
C GLY A 439 -52.35 -35.07 0.37
N THR A 440 -51.17 -35.11 0.99
CA THR A 440 -49.88 -35.49 0.37
C THR A 440 -49.39 -34.67 -0.84
N ALA A 441 -48.72 -33.53 -0.59
CA ALA A 441 -47.59 -33.10 -1.42
C ALA A 441 -46.61 -32.17 -0.67
N LYS A 442 -45.32 -32.47 -0.87
CA LYS A 442 -44.11 -31.84 -0.34
C LYS A 442 -44.00 -30.35 -0.69
N ALA A 443 -43.55 -29.51 0.25
CA ALA A 443 -43.35 -28.07 0.05
C ALA A 443 -42.32 -27.74 -1.06
N PRO A 444 -42.52 -26.62 -1.78
CA PRO A 444 -41.52 -25.54 -1.72
C PRO A 444 -42.09 -24.11 -1.73
N HIS A 445 -41.32 -23.18 -1.14
CA HIS A 445 -41.26 -21.70 -1.24
C HIS A 445 -42.51 -20.82 -1.54
N PRO A 446 -42.70 -19.70 -0.78
CA PRO A 446 -43.80 -18.76 -1.02
C PRO A 446 -43.42 -17.61 -1.98
N SER A 447 -44.01 -17.58 -3.18
CA SER A 447 -43.97 -16.38 -4.05
C SER A 447 -45.11 -16.34 -5.08
N SER A 448 -46.34 -16.03 -4.65
CA SER A 448 -47.39 -15.45 -5.52
C SER A 448 -48.52 -14.84 -4.70
N LEU A 449 -48.77 -13.54 -4.89
CA LEU A 449 -50.02 -12.90 -4.47
C LEU A 449 -51.11 -13.23 -5.49
N TRP A 450 -52.28 -13.65 -5.02
CA TRP A 450 -53.50 -13.67 -5.84
C TRP A 450 -54.29 -12.38 -5.61
N VAL A 451 -54.48 -11.61 -6.68
CA VAL A 451 -55.38 -10.44 -6.68
C VAL A 451 -56.78 -10.93 -7.05
N ILE A 452 -57.72 -10.85 -6.11
CA ILE A 452 -59.14 -11.11 -6.37
C ILE A 452 -59.77 -9.80 -6.86
N ASN A 453 -60.09 -9.73 -8.15
CA ASN A 453 -60.77 -8.59 -8.74
C ASN A 453 -62.29 -8.87 -8.81
N VAL A 454 -63.10 -8.09 -8.11
CA VAL A 454 -64.56 -8.25 -8.09
C VAL A 454 -65.21 -7.13 -8.91
N SER A 455 -65.54 -7.45 -10.16
CA SER A 455 -66.37 -6.59 -11.01
C SER A 455 -67.85 -6.74 -10.66
N LYS A 456 -68.56 -5.62 -10.53
CA LYS A 456 -70.03 -5.55 -10.59
C LYS A 456 -70.44 -4.43 -11.54
N GLY A 457 -71.09 -4.80 -12.64
CA GLY A 457 -71.75 -3.89 -13.57
C GLY A 457 -72.83 -4.65 -14.34
N PRO A 458 -74.07 -4.14 -14.42
CA PRO A 458 -75.13 -4.76 -15.22
C PRO A 458 -75.16 -4.23 -16.66
N HIS A 459 -75.92 -4.96 -17.50
CA HIS A 459 -76.41 -4.64 -18.86
C HIS A 459 -75.69 -5.26 -20.08
N ASN A 460 -76.58 -5.83 -20.90
CA ASN A 460 -76.51 -6.24 -22.30
C ASN A 460 -75.68 -7.45 -22.77
N CYS A 461 -76.44 -8.33 -23.41
CA CYS A 461 -76.06 -9.51 -24.16
C CYS A 461 -75.19 -9.21 -25.38
N SER A 462 -74.26 -10.11 -25.68
CA SER A 462 -74.28 -10.85 -26.96
C SER A 462 -73.43 -12.12 -26.82
N ALA A 463 -73.88 -13.22 -27.43
CA ALA A 463 -73.17 -14.49 -27.44
C ALA A 463 -72.49 -14.70 -28.80
N GLN A 464 -71.25 -15.17 -28.81
CA GLN A 464 -70.68 -15.88 -29.95
C GLN A 464 -69.46 -16.73 -29.58
N LEU A 465 -69.61 -18.05 -29.73
CA LEU A 465 -68.54 -19.01 -30.03
C LEU A 465 -68.21 -18.91 -31.54
N PRO A 466 -66.97 -19.20 -31.97
CA PRO A 466 -66.67 -20.58 -32.38
C PRO A 466 -65.25 -21.10 -32.12
N SER A 467 -65.12 -22.41 -32.32
CA SER A 467 -63.95 -23.30 -32.37
C SER A 467 -63.22 -23.25 -33.74
N PRO A 468 -62.28 -24.17 -34.10
CA PRO A 468 -61.11 -24.74 -33.40
C PRO A 468 -59.79 -24.65 -34.24
N LEU A 469 -58.76 -25.40 -33.84
CA LEU A 469 -57.45 -25.68 -34.51
C LEU A 469 -57.54 -26.03 -36.02
N PRO A 470 -56.48 -25.77 -36.81
CA PRO A 470 -55.39 -26.76 -37.03
C PRO A 470 -53.98 -26.13 -36.75
N SER A 471 -52.80 -26.69 -37.06
CA SER A 471 -52.37 -27.86 -37.86
C SER A 471 -51.10 -28.56 -37.30
N LEU A 472 -50.25 -29.17 -38.15
CA LEU A 472 -48.96 -29.81 -37.86
C LEU A 472 -47.81 -29.25 -38.73
N SER A 473 -46.57 -29.38 -38.27
CA SER A 473 -45.47 -29.97 -39.08
C SER A 473 -44.28 -30.44 -38.21
N LEU A 474 -43.56 -31.45 -38.70
CA LEU A 474 -42.42 -32.14 -38.05
C LEU A 474 -41.07 -31.74 -38.67
N PHE A 475 -39.98 -31.83 -37.90
CA PHE A 475 -38.60 -32.29 -38.24
C PHE A 475 -37.67 -31.86 -37.07
N SER A 476 -36.71 -32.58 -36.46
CA SER A 476 -36.32 -34.00 -36.29
C SER A 476 -34.77 -34.06 -36.27
N LEU A 477 -34.17 -34.29 -35.07
CA LEU A 477 -32.79 -34.76 -34.79
C LEU A 477 -31.60 -33.93 -35.34
N SER A 478 -30.42 -33.82 -34.72
CA SER A 478 -29.75 -34.47 -33.56
C SER A 478 -28.79 -33.44 -32.90
N THR A 479 -28.17 -33.57 -31.71
CA THR A 479 -27.52 -34.72 -31.02
C THR A 479 -27.37 -34.42 -29.50
N LEU A 480 -27.19 -35.45 -28.65
CA LEU A 480 -27.17 -35.41 -27.15
C LEU A 480 -25.74 -35.21 -26.54
N PRO A 481 -25.48 -35.46 -25.22
CA PRO A 481 -25.78 -34.72 -23.97
C PRO A 481 -24.44 -34.42 -23.17
N PRO A 482 -24.30 -34.26 -21.81
CA PRO A 482 -25.26 -34.16 -20.70
C PRO A 482 -24.98 -33.11 -19.56
N LEU A 483 -25.94 -33.00 -18.62
CA LEU A 483 -25.82 -32.67 -17.17
C LEU A 483 -25.48 -31.24 -16.63
N HIS A 484 -26.50 -30.69 -15.94
CA HIS A 484 -26.51 -29.91 -14.67
C HIS A 484 -25.96 -28.46 -14.50
N SER A 485 -26.92 -27.56 -14.21
CA SER A 485 -27.06 -26.74 -12.97
C SER A 485 -26.78 -25.21 -12.97
N HIS A 486 -27.78 -24.46 -12.48
CA HIS A 486 -27.80 -23.11 -11.83
C HIS A 486 -27.07 -21.89 -12.46
N PHE A 487 -27.40 -20.60 -12.18
CA PHE A 487 -28.65 -19.85 -11.92
C PHE A 487 -28.31 -18.33 -11.95
N VAL A 488 -29.03 -17.50 -12.74
CA VAL A 488 -29.50 -16.08 -12.54
C VAL A 488 -28.60 -15.10 -11.71
N PRO A 489 -28.28 -13.83 -12.15
CA PRO A 489 -29.24 -12.78 -12.54
C PRO A 489 -28.86 -11.82 -13.69
N PRO A 490 -29.80 -10.96 -14.16
CA PRO A 490 -29.73 -9.53 -13.79
C PRO A 490 -31.10 -8.85 -13.52
N ALA A 491 -31.08 -7.54 -13.21
CA ALA A 491 -32.21 -6.76 -12.69
C ALA A 491 -32.89 -5.83 -13.73
N PHE A 492 -34.14 -5.45 -13.45
CA PHE A 492 -34.87 -4.28 -13.96
C PHE A 492 -35.71 -3.71 -12.77
N LEU A 493 -35.67 -2.44 -12.35
CA LEU A 493 -35.81 -1.13 -13.02
C LEU A 493 -37.26 -0.87 -13.49
N ILE A 494 -37.98 -0.06 -12.71
CA ILE A 494 -39.39 0.32 -12.92
C ILE A 494 -39.43 1.79 -13.39
N VAL A 495 -40.21 2.05 -14.44
CA VAL A 495 -40.56 3.40 -14.91
C VAL A 495 -42.06 3.61 -14.69
N CYS A 496 -42.43 4.73 -14.06
CA CYS A 496 -43.82 5.15 -13.91
C CYS A 496 -44.21 6.14 -15.03
N THR A 497 -45.36 5.93 -15.67
CA THR A 497 -46.14 7.01 -16.29
C THR A 497 -47.63 6.71 -16.21
N HIS A 498 -48.41 7.73 -15.87
CA HIS A 498 -49.88 7.76 -15.93
C HIS A 498 -50.41 7.58 -17.36
N GLN A 499 -51.53 6.88 -17.52
CA GLN A 499 -52.82 7.55 -17.71
C GLN A 499 -53.99 6.67 -17.26
#